data_AF-A0A351ITU9-F1
#
_entry.id   AF-A0A351ITU9-F1
#
_cell.length_a   1.000
_cell.length_b   1.000
_cell.length_c   1.000
_cell.angle_alpha   90.00
_cell.angle_beta   90.00
_cell.angle_gamma   90.00
#
_symmetry.space_group_name_H-M   'P 1'
#
loop_
_entity.id
_entity.type
_entity.pdbx_description
1 polymer ?
#
loop_
_entity_poly.entity_id
_entity_poly.type
_entity_poly.pdbx_seq_one_letter_code
_entity_poly.pdbx_strand_id
1 'polypeptide(L)'
;MLLSRDAIADALEVVVAEHFYKPSHAHVFEAICGLYSAGEPADPVTVAEALTRAGLLDQIGGPGLLLELQASTPATSSAGKYARITQEHATLRGLIGAANEIAEIGYGHPDDVVKAVDEAENLVFQIGQGRVRDTMVKMSDVLNVS
;
A
#
# COMPACT_ATOMS: atom_id res chain seq x y z
N MET A 1 -15.05 2.36 4.47
CA MET A 1 -14.59 3.64 3.90
C MET A 1 -15.69 4.32 3.08
N LEU A 2 -16.19 3.71 1.99
CA LEU A 2 -17.24 4.29 1.11
C LEU A 2 -18.63 4.57 1.75
N LEU A 3 -18.81 4.24 3.03
CA LEU A 3 -20.09 4.29 3.75
C LEU A 3 -20.02 5.12 5.04
N SER A 4 -18.82 5.49 5.50
CA SER A 4 -18.62 6.13 6.80
C SER A 4 -17.27 6.80 6.85
N ARG A 5 -17.29 8.07 7.28
CA ARG A 5 -16.10 8.89 7.48
C ARG A 5 -15.22 8.36 8.62
N ASP A 6 -15.83 7.91 9.71
CA ASP A 6 -15.09 7.31 10.85
C ASP A 6 -14.35 6.04 10.41
N ALA A 7 -14.98 5.22 9.56
CA ALA A 7 -14.34 4.05 8.98
C ALA A 7 -13.16 4.38 8.05
N ILE A 8 -13.03 5.62 7.56
CA ILE A 8 -11.85 6.09 6.83
C ILE A 8 -10.74 6.41 7.82
N ALA A 9 -11.05 7.15 8.89
CA ALA A 9 -10.10 7.48 9.95
C ALA A 9 -9.49 6.21 10.57
N ASP A 10 -10.33 5.24 10.97
CA ASP A 10 -9.89 3.97 11.56
C ASP A 10 -8.97 3.17 10.63
N ALA A 11 -9.20 3.22 9.32
CA ALA A 11 -8.39 2.50 8.35
C ALA A 11 -7.04 3.20 8.11
N LEU A 12 -7.04 4.54 8.03
CA LEU A 12 -5.85 5.37 7.84
C LEU A 12 -4.83 5.23 8.97
N GLU A 13 -5.27 4.92 10.19
CA GLU A 13 -4.35 4.65 11.31
C GLU A 13 -3.54 3.37 11.13
N VAL A 14 -3.93 2.47 10.22
CA VAL A 14 -3.38 1.10 10.14
C VAL A 14 -2.80 0.77 8.78
N VAL A 15 -3.39 1.25 7.68
CA VAL A 15 -2.98 0.89 6.32
C VAL A 15 -2.65 2.08 5.44
N VAL A 16 -1.73 1.81 4.51
CA VAL A 16 -1.38 2.68 3.37
C VAL A 16 -1.70 1.95 2.06
N ALA A 17 -1.66 2.65 0.93
CA ALA A 17 -2.05 2.12 -0.37
C ALA A 17 -1.24 0.87 -0.77
N GLU A 18 0.04 0.84 -0.42
CA GLU A 18 1.00 -0.24 -0.70
C GLU A 18 0.66 -1.54 0.06
N HIS A 19 -0.15 -1.45 1.12
CA HIS A 19 -0.61 -2.64 1.84
C HIS A 19 -1.66 -3.42 1.05
N PHE A 20 -2.31 -2.83 0.05
CA PHE A 20 -3.28 -3.52 -0.77
C PHE A 20 -2.59 -4.39 -1.83
N TYR A 21 -2.96 -5.67 -1.88
CA TYR A 21 -2.37 -6.61 -2.85
C TYR A 21 -2.80 -6.33 -4.29
N LYS A 22 -4.05 -5.90 -4.48
CA LYS A 22 -4.60 -5.57 -5.80
C LYS A 22 -4.37 -4.08 -6.09
N PRO A 23 -3.72 -3.72 -7.20
CA PRO A 23 -3.53 -2.31 -7.58
C PRO A 23 -4.84 -1.53 -7.64
N SER A 24 -5.93 -2.15 -8.11
CA SER A 24 -7.25 -1.51 -8.14
C SER A 24 -7.74 -1.09 -6.75
N HIS A 25 -7.48 -1.89 -5.71
CA HIS A 25 -7.86 -1.54 -4.34
C HIS A 25 -6.95 -0.42 -3.79
N ALA A 26 -5.66 -0.42 -4.15
CA ALA A 26 -4.73 0.65 -3.79
C ALA A 26 -5.21 2.00 -4.37
N HIS A 27 -5.55 2.05 -5.65
CA HIS A 27 -6.06 3.28 -6.28
C HIS A 27 -7.38 3.77 -5.68
N VAL A 28 -8.31 2.85 -5.36
CA VAL A 28 -9.55 3.20 -4.65
C VAL A 28 -9.22 3.80 -3.28
N PHE A 29 -8.30 3.18 -2.53
CA PHE A 29 -7.87 3.67 -1.23
C PHE A 29 -7.24 5.08 -1.34
N GLU A 30 -6.32 5.30 -2.27
CA GLU A 30 -5.69 6.60 -2.54
C GLU A 30 -6.73 7.69 -2.86
N ALA A 31 -7.69 7.39 -3.73
CA ALA A 31 -8.76 8.32 -4.08
C ALA A 31 -9.61 8.69 -2.86
N ILE A 32 -9.94 7.71 -2.00
CA ILE A 32 -10.66 7.97 -0.75
C ILE A 32 -9.82 8.84 0.20
N CYS A 33 -8.52 8.56 0.32
CA CYS A 33 -7.61 9.35 1.15
C CYS A 33 -7.55 10.81 0.68
N GLY A 34 -7.43 11.03 -0.63
CA GLY A 34 -7.42 12.36 -1.23
C GLY A 34 -8.70 13.15 -0.93
N LEU A 35 -9.87 12.54 -1.14
CA LEU A 35 -11.16 13.16 -0.81
C LEU A 35 -11.28 13.46 0.69
N TYR A 36 -10.89 12.51 1.54
CA TYR A 36 -10.94 12.67 2.99
C TYR A 36 -10.04 13.82 3.47
N SER A 37 -8.83 13.94 2.93
CA SER A 37 -7.90 15.04 3.22
C SER A 37 -8.41 16.39 2.72
N ALA A 38 -9.17 16.42 1.63
CA ALA A 38 -9.84 17.62 1.11
C ALA A 38 -11.12 17.98 1.89
N GLY A 39 -11.56 17.14 2.83
CA GLY A 39 -12.83 17.32 3.55
C GLY A 39 -14.06 16.99 2.70
N GLU A 40 -13.87 16.32 1.57
CA GLU A 40 -14.94 15.89 0.67
C GLU A 40 -15.49 14.50 1.10
N PRO A 41 -16.79 14.24 0.88
CA PRO A 41 -17.34 12.91 1.11
C PRO A 41 -16.69 11.90 0.15
N ALA A 42 -16.43 10.70 0.65
CA ALA A 42 -15.93 9.58 -0.14
C ALA A 42 -17.00 8.48 -0.23
N ASP A 43 -17.85 8.60 -1.22
CA ASP A 43 -18.88 7.65 -1.62
C ASP A 43 -18.57 7.10 -3.04
N PRO A 44 -19.30 6.09 -3.55
CA PRO A 44 -19.00 5.53 -4.87
C PRO A 44 -19.02 6.53 -6.02
N VAL A 45 -19.82 7.61 -5.94
CA VAL A 45 -19.93 8.60 -7.01
C VAL A 45 -18.71 9.51 -7.01
N THR A 46 -18.39 10.09 -5.86
CA THR A 46 -17.25 11.01 -5.67
C THR A 46 -15.92 10.30 -5.91
N VAL A 47 -15.78 9.05 -5.45
CA VAL A 47 -14.58 8.23 -5.71
C VAL A 47 -14.46 7.88 -7.19
N ALA A 48 -15.56 7.54 -7.87
CA ALA A 48 -15.52 7.30 -9.31
C ALA A 48 -15.08 8.55 -10.08
N GLU A 49 -15.56 9.74 -9.69
CA GLU A 49 -15.16 10.99 -10.31
C GLU A 49 -13.67 11.28 -10.08
N ALA A 50 -13.17 11.10 -8.86
CA ALA A 50 -11.75 11.26 -8.53
C ALA A 50 -10.87 10.33 -9.37
N LEU A 51 -11.26 9.05 -9.49
CA LEU A 51 -10.56 8.07 -10.32
C LEU A 51 -10.66 8.36 -11.82
N THR A 52 -11.77 8.94 -12.27
CA THR A 52 -11.93 9.38 -13.66
C THR A 52 -10.96 10.50 -13.99
N ARG A 53 -10.86 11.51 -13.11
CA ARG A 53 -9.89 12.62 -13.27
C ARG A 53 -8.45 12.12 -13.28
N ALA A 54 -8.15 11.05 -12.55
CA ALA A 54 -6.84 10.40 -12.53
C ALA A 54 -6.59 9.46 -13.73
N GLY A 55 -7.58 9.19 -14.59
CA GLY A 55 -7.45 8.23 -15.69
C GLY A 55 -7.36 6.76 -15.24
N LEU A 56 -7.84 6.45 -14.03
CA LEU A 56 -7.72 5.14 -13.39
C LEU A 56 -9.05 4.37 -13.31
N LEU A 57 -10.21 5.02 -13.52
CA LEU A 57 -11.51 4.37 -13.32
C LEU A 57 -11.70 3.11 -14.18
N ASP A 58 -11.35 3.17 -15.46
CA ASP A 58 -11.46 2.00 -16.34
C ASP A 58 -10.46 0.90 -15.97
N GLN A 59 -9.28 1.26 -15.47
CA GLN A 59 -8.24 0.31 -15.04
C GLN A 59 -8.68 -0.52 -13.82
N ILE A 60 -9.53 0.05 -12.97
CA ILE A 60 -10.09 -0.68 -11.82
C ILE A 60 -11.33 -1.52 -12.17
N GLY A 61 -11.79 -1.51 -13.43
CA GLY A 61 -13.01 -2.22 -13.87
C GLY A 61 -14.28 -1.36 -13.87
N GLY A 62 -14.15 -0.04 -13.81
CA GLY A 62 -15.26 0.90 -13.85
C GLY A 62 -15.97 1.10 -12.50
N PRO A 63 -17.09 1.84 -12.49
CA PRO A 63 -17.80 2.19 -11.26
C PRO A 63 -18.44 0.96 -10.56
N GLY A 64 -18.62 -0.16 -11.27
CA GLY A 64 -19.17 -1.39 -10.73
C GLY A 64 -18.38 -1.91 -9.52
N LEU A 65 -17.04 -1.84 -9.57
CA LEU A 65 -16.20 -2.26 -8.45
C LEU A 65 -16.54 -1.51 -7.15
N LEU A 66 -16.79 -0.21 -7.23
CA LEU A 66 -17.10 0.61 -6.05
C LEU A 66 -18.44 0.21 -5.42
N LEU A 67 -19.42 -0.12 -6.26
CA LEU A 67 -20.73 -0.61 -5.81
C LEU A 67 -20.61 -1.99 -5.17
N GLU A 68 -19.79 -2.88 -5.74
CA GLU A 68 -19.52 -4.21 -5.17
C GLU A 68 -18.81 -4.10 -3.81
N LEU A 69 -17.81 -3.23 -3.68
CA LEU A 69 -17.12 -2.97 -2.41
C LEU A 69 -18.09 -2.41 -1.36
N GLN A 70 -18.99 -1.52 -1.76
CA GLN A 70 -20.03 -0.99 -0.88
C GLN A 70 -21.00 -2.10 -0.43
N ALA A 71 -21.52 -2.91 -1.36
CA ALA A 71 -22.50 -3.95 -1.10
C ALA A 71 -21.93 -5.13 -0.29
N SER A 72 -20.64 -5.43 -0.44
CA SER A 72 -19.94 -6.49 0.28
C SER A 72 -19.48 -6.10 1.68
N THR A 73 -19.73 -4.85 2.13
CA THR A 73 -19.34 -4.37 3.45
C THR A 73 -20.37 -4.79 4.51
N PRO A 74 -20.05 -5.71 5.44
CA PRO A 74 -21.03 -6.18 6.42
C PRO A 74 -21.31 -5.14 7.52
N ALA A 75 -20.25 -4.48 8.01
CA ALA A 75 -20.34 -3.44 9.03
C ALA A 75 -19.15 -2.46 8.93
N THR A 76 -19.46 -1.16 8.89
CA THR A 76 -18.44 -0.10 8.81
C THR A 76 -17.59 -0.01 10.08
N SER A 77 -18.16 -0.34 11.24
CA SER A 77 -17.46 -0.38 12.53
C SER A 77 -16.34 -1.42 12.60
N SER A 78 -16.27 -2.36 11.64
CA SER A 78 -15.19 -3.35 11.54
C SER A 78 -14.01 -2.87 10.67
N ALA A 79 -14.01 -1.62 10.21
CA ALA A 79 -12.99 -1.09 9.30
C ALA A 79 -11.56 -1.26 9.83
N GLY A 80 -11.28 -0.83 11.08
CA GLY A 80 -9.95 -1.00 11.68
C GLY A 80 -9.50 -2.47 11.78
N LYS A 81 -10.44 -3.40 12.02
CA LYS A 81 -10.14 -4.84 12.02
C LYS A 81 -9.73 -5.33 10.62
N TYR A 82 -10.46 -4.95 9.58
CA TYR A 82 -10.11 -5.36 8.21
C TYR A 82 -8.84 -4.68 7.70
N ALA A 83 -8.58 -3.43 8.12
CA ALA A 83 -7.33 -2.74 7.85
C ALA A 83 -6.14 -3.51 8.45
N ARG A 84 -6.26 -3.98 9.70
CA ARG A 84 -5.22 -4.81 10.35
C ARG A 84 -4.94 -6.10 9.59
N ILE A 85 -5.99 -6.82 9.16
CA ILE A 85 -5.83 -8.03 8.34
C ILE A 85 -5.06 -7.71 7.04
N THR A 86 -5.37 -6.58 6.40
CA THR A 86 -4.68 -6.13 5.18
C THR A 86 -3.21 -5.82 5.44
N GLN A 87 -2.90 -5.12 6.54
CA GLN A 87 -1.54 -4.83 7.00
C GLN A 87 -0.76 -6.13 7.29
N GLU A 88 -1.33 -7.06 8.04
CA GLU A 88 -0.70 -8.34 8.36
C GLU A 88 -0.32 -9.11 7.09
N HIS A 89 -1.23 -9.17 6.12
CA HIS A 89 -0.93 -9.78 4.82
C HIS A 89 0.13 -9.01 4.03
N ALA A 90 0.18 -7.67 4.13
CA ALA A 90 1.24 -6.88 3.51
C ALA A 90 2.61 -7.19 4.11
N THR A 91 2.70 -7.28 5.45
CA THR A 91 3.92 -7.67 6.16
C THR A 91 4.41 -9.05 5.74
N LEU A 92 3.51 -10.02 5.62
CA LEU A 92 3.87 -11.36 5.16
C LEU A 92 4.40 -11.37 3.71
N ARG A 93 3.82 -10.55 2.83
CA ARG A 93 4.34 -10.39 1.46
C ARG A 93 5.73 -9.73 1.46
N GLY A 94 5.94 -8.72 2.30
CA GLY A 94 7.23 -8.09 2.50
C GLY A 94 8.29 -9.10 2.96
N LEU A 95 7.94 -9.96 3.92
CA LEU A 95 8.82 -11.03 4.40
C LEU A 95 9.23 -12.01 3.30
N ILE A 96 8.29 -12.41 2.45
CA ILE A 96 8.59 -13.27 1.29
C ILE A 96 9.53 -12.54 0.31
N GLY A 97 9.30 -11.25 0.06
CA GLY A 97 10.16 -10.43 -0.79
C GLY A 97 11.60 -10.37 -0.28
N ALA A 98 11.79 -10.05 1.01
CA ALA A 98 13.12 -10.03 1.61
C ALA A 98 13.80 -11.40 1.60
N ALA A 99 13.06 -12.49 1.84
CA ALA A 99 13.63 -13.82 1.77
C ALA A 99 14.17 -14.15 0.36
N ASN A 100 13.46 -13.74 -0.69
CA ASN A 100 13.93 -13.91 -2.06
C ASN A 100 15.18 -13.05 -2.33
N GLU A 101 15.20 -11.80 -1.90
CA GLU A 101 16.34 -10.89 -2.10
C GLU A 101 17.59 -11.37 -1.35
N ILE A 102 17.42 -11.89 -0.13
CA ILE A 102 18.51 -12.53 0.64
C ILE A 102 19.05 -13.75 -0.10
N ALA A 103 18.16 -14.57 -0.70
CA ALA A 103 18.60 -15.71 -1.49
C ALA A 103 19.40 -15.27 -2.74
N GLU A 104 18.97 -14.22 -3.45
CA GLU A 104 19.69 -13.65 -4.60
C GLU A 104 21.07 -13.12 -4.19
N ILE A 105 21.19 -12.43 -3.05
CA ILE A 105 22.48 -12.00 -2.49
C ILE A 105 23.41 -13.20 -2.29
N GLY A 106 22.88 -14.29 -1.71
CA GLY A 106 23.63 -15.53 -1.49
C GLY A 106 24.11 -16.19 -2.78
N TYR A 107 23.26 -16.28 -3.80
CA TYR A 107 23.63 -16.83 -5.12
C TYR A 107 24.63 -15.95 -5.88
N GLY A 108 24.69 -14.65 -5.57
CA GLY A 108 25.64 -13.71 -6.16
C GLY A 108 27.11 -13.94 -5.81
N HIS A 109 27.41 -14.82 -4.82
CA HIS A 109 28.77 -15.10 -4.33
C HIS A 109 29.60 -13.81 -4.08
N PRO A 110 29.13 -12.91 -3.20
CA PRO A 110 29.75 -11.61 -2.99
C PRO A 110 31.16 -11.74 -2.40
N ASP A 111 32.09 -10.93 -2.90
CA ASP A 111 33.47 -10.86 -2.36
C ASP A 111 33.49 -10.33 -0.92
N ASP A 112 32.57 -9.41 -0.58
CA ASP A 112 32.39 -8.87 0.76
C ASP A 112 31.18 -9.52 1.44
N VAL A 113 31.45 -10.65 2.10
CA VAL A 113 30.43 -11.44 2.82
C VAL A 113 29.82 -10.67 4.00
N VAL A 114 30.60 -9.80 4.66
CA VAL A 114 30.10 -9.02 5.81
C VAL A 114 29.04 -8.05 5.34
N LYS A 115 29.32 -7.30 4.26
CA LYS A 115 28.35 -6.40 3.66
C LYS A 115 27.08 -7.11 3.18
N ALA A 116 27.21 -8.33 2.65
CA ALA A 116 26.07 -9.14 2.23
C ALA A 116 25.14 -9.52 3.41
N VAL A 117 25.72 -9.84 4.57
CA VAL A 117 24.95 -10.11 5.80
C VAL A 117 24.28 -8.84 6.32
N ASP A 118 24.99 -7.70 6.33
CA ASP A 118 24.44 -6.41 6.76
C ASP A 118 23.23 -6.00 5.88
N GLU A 119 23.30 -6.26 4.57
CA GLU A 119 22.19 -6.01 3.65
C GLU A 119 20.98 -6.90 3.96
N ALA A 120 21.20 -8.18 4.21
CA ALA A 120 20.16 -9.11 4.64
C ALA A 120 19.48 -8.69 5.95
N GLU A 121 20.26 -8.28 6.96
CA GLU A 121 19.74 -7.77 8.23
C GLU A 121 18.88 -6.52 8.02
N ASN A 122 19.34 -5.60 7.17
CA ASN A 122 18.60 -4.39 6.83
C ASN A 122 17.25 -4.72 6.19
N LEU A 123 17.17 -5.68 5.27
CA LEU A 123 15.92 -6.10 4.62
C LEU A 123 14.90 -6.62 5.64
N VAL A 124 15.32 -7.50 6.54
CA VAL A 124 14.45 -8.04 7.61
C VAL A 124 14.01 -6.92 8.56
N PHE A 125 14.92 -6.02 8.90
CA PHE A 125 14.65 -4.89 9.79
C PHE A 125 13.59 -3.93 9.23
N GLN A 126 13.60 -3.65 7.91
CA GLN A 126 12.59 -2.79 7.29
C GLN A 126 11.17 -3.36 7.40
N ILE A 127 11.02 -4.68 7.29
CA ILE A 127 9.73 -5.36 7.47
C ILE A 127 9.22 -5.18 8.90
N GLY A 128 10.12 -5.34 9.89
CA GLY A 128 9.79 -5.22 11.31
C GLY A 128 9.33 -3.81 11.72
N GLN A 129 9.82 -2.76 11.06
CA GLN A 129 9.39 -1.38 11.32
C GLN A 129 8.05 -1.00 10.65
N GLY A 130 7.42 -1.89 9.89
CA GLY A 130 6.21 -1.55 9.13
C GLY A 130 6.44 -0.49 8.06
N ARG A 131 7.71 -0.20 7.74
CA ARG A 131 8.10 0.66 6.63
C ARG A 131 8.24 -0.23 5.41
N VAL A 132 7.15 -0.39 4.66
CA VAL A 132 7.27 -0.64 3.22
C VAL A 132 8.06 0.56 2.68
N ARG A 133 9.35 0.35 2.47
CA ARG A 133 10.31 1.44 2.28
C ARG A 133 10.25 1.89 0.82
N ASP A 134 9.83 3.14 0.64
CA ASP A 134 10.09 3.99 -0.53
C ASP A 134 11.62 4.09 -0.78
N THR A 135 12.18 3.05 -1.44
CA THR A 135 13.65 2.91 -1.62
C THR A 135 14.08 2.73 -3.06
N MET A 136 13.31 3.23 -4.03
CA MET A 136 13.76 3.24 -5.42
C MET A 136 13.90 4.65 -6.04
N VAL A 137 13.74 5.75 -5.28
CA VAL A 137 13.84 7.12 -5.85
C VAL A 137 14.79 8.07 -5.10
N LYS A 138 15.76 7.58 -4.30
CA LYS A 138 16.79 8.46 -3.71
C LYS A 138 18.24 8.01 -3.97
N MET A 139 18.49 7.49 -5.17
CA MET A 139 19.86 7.34 -5.71
C MET A 139 20.11 8.20 -6.97
N SER A 140 19.15 9.04 -7.37
CA SER A 140 19.32 10.02 -8.46
C SER A 140 19.76 11.41 -7.98
N ASP A 141 19.58 11.74 -6.70
CA ASP A 141 19.89 13.07 -6.15
C ASP A 141 21.31 13.22 -5.56
N VAL A 142 22.13 12.18 -5.62
CA VAL A 142 23.54 12.22 -5.16
C VAL A 142 24.54 12.28 -6.33
N LEU A 143 24.08 12.15 -7.58
CA LEU A 143 24.95 12.16 -8.77
C LEU A 143 24.86 13.44 -9.62
N ASN A 144 24.22 14.50 -9.12
CA ASN A 144 24.15 15.78 -9.84
C ASN A 144 24.63 16.96 -8.98
N VAL A 145 25.83 16.81 -8.41
CA VAL A 145 26.68 17.96 -8.08
C VAL A 145 28.08 17.64 -8.57
N SER A 146 28.36 18.02 -9.81
CA SER A 146 29.69 18.20 -10.38
C SER A 146 29.65 19.44 -11.26
#